data_AF-W9NQD2-F1
#
_entry.id   AF-W9NQD2-F1
#
_cell.length_a   1.000
_cell.length_b   1.000
_cell.length_c   1.000
_cell.angle_alpha   90.00
_cell.angle_beta   90.00
_cell.angle_gamma   90.00
#
_symmetry.space_group_name_H-M   'P 1'
#
loop_
_entity.id
_entity.type
_entity.pdbx_description
1 polymer ?
#
loop_
_entity_poly.entity_id
_entity_poly.type
_entity_poly.pdbx_seq_one_letter_code
_entity_poly.pdbx_strand_id
1 'polypeptide(L)' 'MSSELSVRTEFHTHHASPRRLVEELRDLLGPGAEFTVDMRHNIYEIETAEEFSLTTLYERCKKRNLSNSHQS' A
#
# COMPACT_ATOMS: atom_id res chain seq x y z
N MET A 1 3.64 -24.32 8.64
CA MET A 1 2.32 -23.64 8.56
C MET A 1 2.50 -22.58 7.50
N SER A 2 1.93 -22.82 6.31
CA SER A 2 1.96 -21.87 5.21
C SER A 2 0.90 -20.83 5.51
N SER A 3 1.28 -19.62 5.89
CA SER A 3 0.36 -18.50 5.87
C SER A 3 0.02 -18.24 4.41
N GLU A 4 -1.05 -18.86 3.91
CA GLU A 4 -1.50 -18.62 2.54
C GLU A 4 -2.03 -17.19 2.47
N LEU A 5 -1.28 -16.31 1.79
CA LEU A 5 -1.76 -14.99 1.39
C LEU A 5 -3.10 -15.21 0.66
N SER A 6 -4.21 -14.90 1.33
CA SER A 6 -5.56 -15.25 0.84
C SER A 6 -6.28 -14.05 0.24
N VAL A 7 -5.87 -12.83 0.59
CA VAL A 7 -6.49 -11.59 0.11
C VAL A 7 -5.61 -11.00 -0.99
N ARG A 8 -6.10 -11.04 -2.23
CA ARG A 8 -5.50 -10.36 -3.38
C ARG A 8 -6.31 -9.11 -3.71
N THR A 9 -5.63 -7.98 -3.77
CA THR A 9 -6.26 -6.68 -3.99
C THR A 9 -5.49 -5.88 -5.02
N GLU A 10 -6.21 -5.37 -6.01
CA GLU A 10 -5.63 -4.49 -7.04
C GLU A 10 -5.79 -3.03 -6.62
N PHE A 11 -4.68 -2.31 -6.54
CA PHE A 11 -4.63 -0.93 -6.09
C PHE A 11 -4.10 -0.02 -7.19
N HIS A 12 -4.94 0.89 -7.67
CA HIS A 12 -4.63 1.83 -8.75
C HIS A 12 -4.25 3.18 -8.15
N THR A 13 -3.01 3.62 -8.35
CA THR A 13 -2.59 4.94 -7.88
C THR A 13 -1.46 5.55 -8.70
N HIS A 14 -1.56 6.85 -8.92
CA HIS A 14 -0.45 7.70 -9.40
C HIS A 14 0.21 8.48 -8.26
N HIS A 15 -0.30 8.35 -7.04
CA HIS A 15 0.09 9.18 -5.89
C HIS A 15 1.11 8.50 -4.98
N ALA A 16 1.56 7.29 -5.29
CA ALA A 16 2.61 6.62 -4.55
C ALA A 16 3.61 5.95 -5.48
N SER A 17 4.88 6.06 -5.12
CA SER A 17 5.94 5.19 -5.63
C SER A 17 5.87 3.82 -4.93
N PRO A 18 6.50 2.77 -5.47
CA PRO A 18 6.45 1.43 -4.89
C PRO A 18 6.94 1.38 -3.44
N ARG A 19 8.06 2.07 -3.16
CA ARG A 19 8.61 2.17 -1.81
C ARG A 19 7.62 2.81 -0.84
N ARG A 20 6.93 3.86 -1.29
CA ARG A 20 5.94 4.58 -0.50
C ARG A 20 4.74 3.70 -0.18
N LEU A 21 4.26 2.95 -1.16
CA LEU A 21 3.14 2.03 -0.99
C LEU A 21 3.47 0.95 0.06
N VAL A 22 4.66 0.36 -0.02
CA VAL A 22 5.13 -0.66 0.94
C VAL A 22 5.20 -0.09 2.35
N GLU A 23 5.71 1.14 2.54
CA GLU A 23 5.75 1.79 3.85
C GLU A 23 4.34 1.98 4.44
N GLU A 24 3.39 2.45 3.63
CA GLU A 24 2.01 2.65 4.08
C GLU A 24 1.29 1.33 4.33
N LEU A 25 1.57 0.28 3.56
CA LEU A 25 1.05 -1.07 3.80
C LEU A 25 1.59 -1.65 5.11
N ARG A 26 2.89 -1.51 5.41
CA ARG A 26 3.46 -1.94 6.71
C ARG A 26 2.85 -1.20 7.88
N ASP A 27 2.56 0.10 7.72
CA ASP A 27 1.93 0.88 8.78
C ASP A 27 0.45 0.51 8.96
N LEU A 28 -0.25 0.18 7.86
CA LEU A 28 -1.67 -0.16 7.86
C LEU A 28 -1.95 -1.57 8.38
N LEU A 29 -1.16 -2.55 7.92
CA LEU A 29 -1.29 -3.96 8.28
C LEU A 29 -0.56 -4.29 9.59
N GLY A 30 0.49 -3.52 9.89
CA GLY A 30 1.31 -3.69 11.09
C GLY A 30 2.69 -4.31 10.81
N PRO A 31 3.60 -4.25 11.78
CA PRO A 31 5.02 -4.60 11.59
C PRO A 31 5.27 -6.10 11.38
N GLY A 32 4.32 -6.97 11.74
CA GLY A 32 4.38 -8.42 11.56
C GLY A 32 3.61 -8.93 10.34
N ALA A 33 2.99 -8.04 9.56
CA ALA A 33 2.20 -8.43 8.41
C ALA A 33 3.07 -8.98 7.28
N GLU A 34 2.67 -10.15 6.77
CA GLU A 34 3.26 -10.73 5.56
C GLU A 34 2.42 -10.31 4.35
N PHE A 35 3.06 -9.64 3.39
CA PHE A 35 2.40 -9.26 2.14
C PHE A 35 3.41 -9.20 0.98
N THR A 36 2.90 -9.39 -0.24
CA THR A 36 3.63 -9.18 -1.48
C THR A 36 3.02 -8.02 -2.25
N VAL A 37 3.83 -7.34 -3.05
CA VAL A 37 3.39 -6.25 -3.93
C VAL A 37 4.05 -6.46 -5.30
N ASP A 38 3.25 -6.75 -6.33
CA ASP A 38 3.68 -6.71 -7.73
C ASP A 38 3.25 -5.38 -8.34
N MET A 39 4.15 -4.73 -9.08
CA MET A 39 3.87 -3.43 -9.71
C MET A 39 3.82 -3.59 -11.23
N ARG A 40 2.71 -3.14 -11.81
CA ARG A 40 2.51 -3.03 -13.25
C ARG A 40 2.04 -1.62 -13.59
N HIS A 41 2.99 -0.76 -13.94
CA HIS A 41 2.77 0.66 -14.23
C HIS A 41 2.21 1.45 -13.02
N ASN A 42 0.92 1.77 -13.02
CA ASN A 42 0.21 2.49 -11.95
C ASN A 42 -0.71 1.56 -11.15
N ILE A 43 -0.61 0.25 -11.42
CA ILE A 43 -1.39 -0.80 -10.78
C ILE A 43 -0.46 -1.58 -9.86
N TYR A 44 -0.90 -1.77 -8.62
CA TYR A 44 -0.21 -2.55 -7.62
C TYR A 44 -1.09 -3.72 -7.22
N GLU A 45 -0.63 -4.94 -7.48
CA GLU A 45 -1.28 -6.14 -6.98
C GLU A 45 -0.69 -6.47 -5.61
N ILE A 46 -1.54 -6.43 -4.59
CA ILE A 46 -1.17 -6.64 -3.20
C ILE A 46 -1.77 -7.97 -2.76
N GLU A 47 -0.94 -8.90 -2.31
CA GLU A 47 -1.40 -10.14 -1.68
C GLU A 47 -1.01 -10.13 -0.21
N THR A 48 -1.97 -10.38 0.67
CA THR A 48 -1.78 -10.32 2.13
C THR A 48 -2.66 -11.37 2.81
N ALA A 49 -2.30 -11.77 4.02
CA ALA A 49 -3.15 -12.58 4.88
C ALA A 49 -4.23 -11.75 5.60
N GLU A 50 -4.05 -10.43 5.67
CA GLU A 50 -4.88 -9.52 6.47
C GLU A 50 -5.75 -8.62 5.59
N GLU A 51 -7.01 -8.45 5.96
CA GLU A 51 -7.90 -7.51 5.29
C GLU A 51 -7.52 -6.05 5.60
N PHE A 52 -7.62 -5.18 4.59
CA PHE A 52 -7.35 -3.77 4.75
C PHE A 52 -8.22 -2.89 3.84
N SER A 53 -8.30 -1.60 4.17
CA SER A 53 -9.08 -0.64 3.39
C SER A 53 -8.24 0.06 2.31
N LEU A 54 -8.58 -0.18 1.05
CA LEU A 54 -7.99 0.52 -0.11
C LEU A 54 -8.20 2.04 -0.04
N THR A 55 -9.37 2.49 0.44
CA THR A 55 -9.68 3.92 0.58
C THR A 55 -8.71 4.58 1.57
N THR A 56 -8.45 3.93 2.70
CA THR A 56 -7.48 4.42 3.69
C THR A 56 -6.07 4.44 3.12
N LEU A 57 -5.66 3.38 2.40
CA LEU A 57 -4.36 3.31 1.74
C LEU A 57 -4.19 4.43 0.71
N TYR A 58 -5.22 4.71 -0.10
CA TYR A 58 -5.24 5.80 -1.07
C TYR A 58 -5.06 7.17 -0.42
N GLU A 59 -5.85 7.47 0.61
CA GLU A 59 -5.76 8.74 1.32
C GLU A 59 -4.41 8.95 2.00
N ARG A 60 -3.81 7.87 2.55
CA ARG A 60 -2.45 7.91 3.12
C ARG A 60 -1.37 8.18 2.07
N CYS A 61 -1.47 7.52 0.92
CA CYS A 61 -0.58 7.76 -0.23
C CYS A 61 -0.69 9.21 -0.72
N LYS A 62 -1.91 9.76 -0.77
CA LYS A 62 -2.19 11.13 -1.22
C LYS A 62 -1.73 12.20 -0.21
N LYS A 63 -2.08 12.08 1.07
CA LYS A 63 -1.84 13.13 2.10
C LYS A 63 -0.37 13.44 2.34
N ARG A 64 0.51 12.44 2.31
CA ARG A 64 1.95 12.64 2.55
C ARG A 64 2.70 13.25 1.36
N ASN A 65 2.08 13.30 0.18
CA ASN A 65 2.60 14.07 -0.96
C ASN A 65 2.34 15.57 -0.82
N LEU A 66 1.24 15.97 -0.16
CA LEU A 66 0.91 17.38 0.12
C LEU A 66 1.77 17.99 1.23
N SER A 67 2.42 17.17 2.06
CA SER A 67 3.33 17.63 3.12
C SER A 67 4.63 18.23 2.60
N ASN A 68 4.99 17.97 1.33
CA ASN A 68 6.15 18.56 0.67
C ASN A 68 5.83 19.77 -0.21
N SER A 69 4.57 20.23 -0.25
CA SER A 69 4.13 21.35 -1.11
C SER A 69 3.93 22.68 -0.37
N HIS A 70 4.26 22.76 0.92
CA HIS A 70 4.18 24.00 1.72
C HIS A 70 5.52 24.35 2.39
N GLN A 71 6.62 24.26 1.64
CA GLN A 71 7.86 24.99 1.94
C GLN A 71 8.44 25.53 0.62
N SER A 72 7.93 26.69 0.19
CA SER A 72 8.61 27.64 -0.70
C SER A 72 7.99 29.00 -0.50
#